data_AF-A0A526V2S0-F1
#
_entry.id   AF-A0A526V2S0-F1
#
_cell.length_a   1.000
_cell.length_b   1.000
_cell.length_c   1.000
_cell.angle_alpha   90.00
_cell.angle_beta   90.00
_cell.angle_gamma   90.00
#
_symmetry.space_group_name_H-M   'P 1'
#
loop_
_entity.id
_entity.type
_entity.pdbx_description
1 polymer ?
#
loop_
_entity_poly.entity_id
_entity_poly.type
_entity_poly.pdbx_seq_one_letter_code
_entity_poly.pdbx_strand_id
1 'polypeptide(L)'
;MPQSAEKILDHAPLFREPEYRKMLAEKKLNFECPHPDEIVSDQRDFTQTWEYREKNLARKALVVNPAKACQPLGAVFAAAGFERTMSFVHGSQGCVAYYRSHLSRHFKEPAAAVSSSMTE
;
A
#
# COMPACT_ATOMS: atom_id res chain seq x y z
N MET A 1 -1.13 29.53 -9.34
CA MET A 1 -0.88 28.10 -9.58
C MET A 1 -1.01 27.90 -11.08
N PRO A 2 0.07 27.59 -11.81
CA PRO A 2 0.03 27.53 -13.26
C PRO A 2 -0.55 26.18 -13.69
N GLN A 3 -1.74 25.83 -13.18
CA GLN A 3 -2.53 24.81 -13.84
C GLN A 3 -3.13 25.45 -15.09
N SER A 4 -2.96 24.81 -16.24
CA SER A 4 -3.54 25.23 -17.50
C SER A 4 -4.68 24.27 -17.86
N ALA A 5 -5.82 24.80 -18.30
CA ALA A 5 -6.93 23.98 -18.75
C ALA A 5 -6.59 23.21 -20.03
N GLU A 6 -5.70 23.78 -20.85
CA GLU A 6 -5.19 23.20 -22.09
C GLU A 6 -4.21 22.04 -21.84
N LYS A 7 -3.52 22.04 -20.70
CA LYS A 7 -2.60 20.96 -20.30
C LYS A 7 -2.60 20.77 -18.79
N ILE A 8 -3.55 19.95 -18.32
CA ILE A 8 -3.66 19.61 -16.91
C ILE A 8 -2.44 18.78 -16.48
N LEU A 9 -1.67 19.30 -15.53
CA LEU A 9 -0.64 18.57 -14.83
C LEU A 9 -1.28 17.73 -13.72
N ASP A 10 -1.16 16.41 -13.80
CA ASP A 10 -1.54 15.53 -12.70
C ASP A 10 -0.49 15.57 -11.57
N HIS A 11 -0.74 14.85 -10.48
CA HIS A 11 0.16 14.76 -9.31
C HIS A 11 1.65 14.51 -9.63
N ALA A 12 2.01 13.75 -10.66
CA ALA A 12 3.39 13.38 -10.94
C ALA A 12 4.24 14.57 -11.43
N PRO A 13 3.85 15.35 -12.46
CA PRO A 13 4.55 16.56 -12.86
C PRO A 13 4.21 17.77 -11.97
N LEU A 14 2.99 17.91 -11.47
CA LEU A 14 2.54 19.10 -10.73
C LEU A 14 3.44 19.42 -9.53
N PHE A 15 3.78 18.42 -8.71
CA PHE A 15 4.61 18.64 -7.53
C PHE A 15 6.11 18.85 -7.83
N ARG A 16 6.49 18.84 -9.12
CA ARG A 16 7.85 19.18 -9.56
C ARG A 16 7.98 20.66 -9.94
N GLU A 17 6.87 21.39 -10.02
CA GLU A 17 6.89 22.82 -10.31
C GLU A 17 7.63 23.59 -9.19
N PRO A 18 8.28 24.72 -9.52
CA PRO A 18 9.16 25.44 -8.60
C PRO A 18 8.51 25.82 -7.26
N GLU A 19 7.24 26.24 -7.30
CA GLU A 19 6.49 26.63 -6.11
C GLU A 19 6.20 25.44 -5.18
N TYR A 20 5.90 24.26 -5.73
CA TYR A 20 5.65 23.06 -4.92
C TYR A 20 6.95 22.50 -4.37
N ARG A 21 8.05 22.53 -5.14
CA ARG A 21 9.38 22.17 -4.63
C ARG A 21 9.81 23.05 -3.48
N LYS A 22 9.62 24.37 -3.61
CA LYS A 22 9.91 25.34 -2.55
C LYS A 22 9.05 25.07 -1.31
N MET A 23 7.74 24.90 -1.49
CA MET A 23 6.81 24.60 -0.39
C MET A 23 7.21 23.31 0.36
N LEU A 24 7.54 22.23 -0.36
CA LEU A 24 7.96 20.96 0.25
C LEU A 24 9.31 21.09 0.97
N ALA A 25 10.25 21.86 0.41
CA ALA A 25 11.54 22.13 1.06
C ALA A 25 11.36 22.94 2.35
N GLU A 26 10.52 23.97 2.35
CA GLU A 26 10.18 24.76 3.53
C GLU A 26 9.46 23.92 4.58
N LYS A 27 8.57 23.03 4.17
CA LYS A 27 7.90 22.09 5.07
C LYS A 27 8.91 21.17 5.76
N LYS A 28 9.80 20.55 4.98
CA LYS A 28 10.88 19.68 5.48
C LYS A 28 11.79 20.42 6.46
N LEU A 29 12.22 21.63 6.11
CA LEU A 29 13.13 22.43 6.93
C LEU A 29 12.50 22.88 8.25
N ASN A 30 11.26 23.36 8.20
CA ASN A 30 10.68 24.10 9.31
C ASN A 30 9.82 23.22 10.25
N PHE A 31 9.26 22.09 9.77
CA PHE A 31 8.19 21.39 10.49
C PHE A 31 8.32 19.86 10.58
N GLU A 32 9.21 19.22 9.81
CA GLU A 32 9.29 17.75 9.78
C GLU A 32 10.33 17.14 10.71
N CYS A 33 11.24 17.96 11.28
CA CYS A 33 12.40 17.48 12.05
C CYS A 33 13.15 16.31 11.37
N PRO A 34 13.57 16.46 10.10
CA PRO A 34 14.17 15.36 9.34
C PRO A 34 15.56 15.00 9.88
N HIS A 35 15.94 13.73 9.73
CA HIS A 35 17.35 13.37 9.83
C HIS A 35 18.16 14.03 8.70
N PRO A 36 19.44 14.41 8.96
CA PRO A 36 20.34 14.87 7.91
C PRO A 36 20.44 13.88 6.74
N ASP A 37 20.57 14.40 5.52
CA ASP A 37 20.57 13.59 4.30
C ASP A 37 21.78 12.62 4.23
N GLU A 38 22.89 12.96 4.89
CA GLU A 38 24.06 12.08 5.07
C GLU A 38 23.69 10.82 5.86
N ILE A 39 23.06 10.97 7.03
CA ILE A 39 22.62 9.83 7.87
C ILE A 39 21.62 8.95 7.11
N VAL A 40 20.71 9.55 6.35
CA VAL A 40 19.76 8.79 5.52
C VAL A 40 20.49 7.98 4.44
N SER A 41 21.53 8.57 3.83
CA SER A 41 22.36 7.89 2.82
C SER A 41 23.19 6.77 3.43
N ASP A 42 23.80 7.00 4.59
CA ASP A 42 24.58 5.99 5.32
C ASP A 42 23.71 4.80 5.72
N GLN A 43 22.49 5.05 6.22
CA GLN A 43 21.55 3.99 6.56
C GLN A 43 21.10 3.21 5.32
N ARG A 44 20.82 3.88 4.21
CA ARG A 44 20.53 3.21 2.93
C ARG A 44 21.67 2.28 2.55
N ASP A 45 22.91 2.76 2.58
CA ASP A 45 24.07 1.99 2.15
C ASP A 45 24.32 0.81 3.11
N PHE A 46 24.15 1.02 4.42
CA PHE A 46 24.19 -0.05 5.42
C PHE A 46 23.15 -1.15 5.14
N THR A 47 21.91 -0.80 4.77
CA THR A 47 20.87 -1.80 4.47
C THR A 47 21.18 -2.70 3.26
N GLN A 48 22.15 -2.31 2.42
CA GLN A 48 22.61 -3.08 1.26
C GLN A 48 23.79 -4.01 1.59
N THR A 49 24.32 -3.96 2.82
CA THR A 49 25.49 -4.75 3.23
C THR A 49 25.14 -6.20 3.60
N TRP A 50 26.17 -7.05 3.59
CA TRP A 50 26.10 -8.42 4.10
C TRP A 50 25.84 -8.49 5.60
N GLU A 51 26.39 -7.54 6.38
CA GLU A 51 26.12 -7.47 7.82
C GLU A 51 24.63 -7.27 8.09
N TYR A 52 23.99 -6.32 7.38
CA TYR A 52 22.57 -6.08 7.54
C TYR A 52 21.74 -7.29 7.10
N ARG A 53 22.13 -7.98 6.01
CA ARG A 53 21.45 -9.22 5.57
C ARG A 53 21.40 -10.25 6.69
N GLU A 54 22.50 -10.51 7.39
CA GLU A 54 22.53 -11.49 8.49
C GLU A 54 21.56 -11.09 9.62
N LYS A 55 21.55 -9.81 10.01
CA LYS A 55 20.59 -9.29 11.00
C LYS A 55 19.14 -9.42 10.52
N ASN A 56 18.89 -9.12 9.24
CA ASN A 56 17.58 -9.19 8.63
C ASN A 56 17.04 -10.64 8.61
N LEU A 57 17.88 -11.62 8.28
CA LEU A 57 17.53 -13.04 8.26
C LEU A 57 17.43 -13.67 9.66
N ALA A 58 18.08 -13.09 10.66
CA ALA A 58 17.98 -13.53 12.05
C ALA A 58 16.65 -13.15 12.74
N ARG A 59 15.76 -12.39 12.09
CA ARG A 59 14.46 -11.99 12.66
C ARG A 59 13.58 -13.22 12.95
N LYS A 60 12.92 -13.21 14.11
CA LYS A 60 12.01 -14.30 14.54
C LYS A 60 10.54 -13.91 14.65
N ALA A 61 10.22 -12.61 14.73
CA ALA A 61 8.85 -12.14 15.01
C ALA A 61 8.34 -11.12 13.99
N LEU A 62 9.16 -10.11 13.66
CA LEU A 62 8.78 -9.08 12.70
C LEU A 62 8.77 -9.64 11.27
N VAL A 63 7.67 -9.42 10.54
CA VAL A 63 7.53 -9.70 9.11
C VAL A 63 7.40 -8.38 8.37
N VAL A 64 8.15 -8.22 7.27
CA VAL A 64 8.12 -7.01 6.42
C VAL A 64 7.87 -7.46 5.00
N ASN A 65 6.94 -6.79 4.30
CA ASN A 65 6.55 -7.09 2.91
C ASN A 65 6.24 -8.58 2.67
N PRO A 66 5.28 -9.18 3.39
CA PRO A 66 4.93 -10.58 3.22
C PRO A 66 4.42 -10.87 1.80
N ALA A 67 4.99 -11.89 1.15
CA ALA A 67 4.52 -12.41 -0.14
C ALA A 67 3.41 -13.46 0.04
N LYS A 68 2.41 -13.17 0.87
CA LYS A 68 1.24 -14.02 1.12
C LYS A 68 0.03 -13.20 1.54
N ALA A 69 -1.17 -13.72 1.29
CA ALA A 69 -2.43 -13.20 1.81
C ALA A 69 -3.04 -14.17 2.85
N CYS A 70 -4.19 -13.81 3.44
CA CYS A 70 -4.89 -14.66 4.39
C CYS A 70 -5.94 -15.58 3.72
N GLN A 71 -6.35 -16.63 4.43
CA GLN A 71 -7.16 -17.72 3.89
C GLN A 71 -8.45 -17.29 3.17
N PRO A 72 -9.27 -16.35 3.70
CA PRO A 72 -10.57 -16.07 3.09
C PRO A 72 -10.50 -15.41 1.72
N LEU A 73 -9.36 -14.79 1.34
CA LEU A 73 -9.15 -14.32 -0.03
C LEU A 73 -9.22 -15.49 -1.03
N GLY A 74 -8.59 -16.62 -0.68
CA GLY A 74 -8.63 -17.84 -1.48
C GLY A 74 -10.02 -18.49 -1.51
N ALA A 75 -10.75 -18.45 -0.38
CA ALA A 75 -12.12 -18.97 -0.32
C ALA A 75 -13.08 -18.19 -1.22
N VAL A 76 -12.98 -16.84 -1.23
CA VAL A 76 -13.75 -15.98 -2.13
C VAL A 76 -13.42 -16.27 -3.60
N PHE A 77 -12.13 -16.43 -3.92
CA PHE A 77 -11.69 -16.76 -5.28
C PHE A 77 -12.25 -18.12 -5.74
N ALA A 78 -12.16 -19.15 -4.89
CA ALA A 78 -12.67 -20.48 -5.20
C ALA A 78 -14.21 -20.49 -5.37
N ALA A 79 -14.94 -19.84 -4.48
CA ALA A 79 -16.40 -19.79 -4.53
C ALA A 79 -16.93 -19.04 -5.76
N ALA A 80 -16.19 -18.04 -6.27
CA ALA A 80 -16.53 -17.37 -7.52
C ALA A 80 -16.49 -18.29 -8.76
N GLY A 81 -15.86 -19.47 -8.67
CA GLY A 81 -15.79 -20.46 -9.74
C GLY A 81 -17.02 -21.37 -9.85
N PHE A 82 -17.99 -21.29 -8.93
CA PHE A 82 -19.19 -22.10 -8.95
C PHE A 82 -20.39 -21.34 -9.53
N GLU A 83 -21.24 -22.03 -10.29
CA GLU A 83 -22.41 -21.44 -10.93
C GLU A 83 -23.29 -20.72 -9.90
N ARG A 84 -23.61 -19.44 -10.19
CA ARG A 84 -24.52 -18.59 -9.39
C ARG A 84 -24.24 -18.61 -7.88
N THR A 85 -22.96 -18.72 -7.49
CA THR A 85 -22.55 -18.82 -6.09
C THR A 85 -22.11 -17.46 -5.53
N MET A 86 -22.66 -17.07 -4.38
CA MET A 86 -22.26 -15.86 -3.65
C MET A 86 -21.30 -16.23 -2.52
N SER A 87 -20.12 -15.63 -2.51
CA SER A 87 -19.19 -15.77 -1.39
C SER A 87 -19.74 -15.08 -0.15
N PHE A 88 -20.11 -15.84 0.87
CA PHE A 88 -20.52 -15.32 2.18
C PHE A 88 -19.40 -15.58 3.20
N VAL A 89 -18.78 -14.53 3.72
CA VAL A 89 -17.74 -14.62 4.75
C VAL A 89 -18.32 -14.22 6.10
N HIS A 90 -18.60 -15.21 6.94
CA HIS A 90 -19.02 -14.95 8.33
C HIS A 90 -17.89 -14.24 9.08
N GLY A 91 -18.19 -13.09 9.69
CA GLY A 91 -17.19 -12.26 10.37
C GLY A 91 -17.40 -10.77 10.13
N SER A 92 -16.31 -10.02 10.26
CA SER A 92 -16.28 -8.57 10.09
C SER A 92 -16.35 -8.16 8.61
N GLN A 93 -17.13 -7.13 8.32
CA GLN A 93 -17.33 -6.64 6.95
C GLN A 93 -16.09 -6.01 6.30
N GLY A 94 -15.15 -5.50 7.11
CA GLY A 94 -13.89 -4.90 6.61
C GLY A 94 -13.04 -5.89 5.82
N CYS A 95 -13.02 -7.17 6.22
CA CYS A 95 -12.35 -8.25 5.51
C CYS A 95 -12.85 -8.37 4.07
N VAL A 96 -14.18 -8.38 3.89
CA VAL A 96 -14.81 -8.53 2.57
C VAL A 96 -14.53 -7.34 1.66
N ALA A 97 -14.48 -6.11 2.20
CA ALA A 97 -14.08 -4.93 1.42
C ALA A 97 -12.65 -5.07 0.87
N TYR A 98 -11.71 -5.58 1.66
CA TYR A 98 -10.34 -5.85 1.21
C TYR A 98 -10.27 -6.95 0.16
N TYR A 99 -10.97 -8.07 0.34
CA TYR A 99 -10.93 -9.18 -0.61
C TYR A 99 -11.46 -8.77 -1.99
N ARG A 100 -12.62 -8.09 -2.00
CA ARG A 100 -13.22 -7.58 -3.25
C ARG A 100 -12.28 -6.62 -3.97
N SER A 101 -11.74 -5.63 -3.24
CA SER A 101 -10.82 -4.65 -3.81
C SER A 101 -9.53 -5.29 -4.32
N HIS A 102 -9.00 -6.31 -3.63
CA HIS A 102 -7.78 -7.01 -4.02
C HIS A 102 -7.97 -7.75 -5.35
N LEU A 103 -9.04 -8.53 -5.48
CA LEU A 103 -9.38 -9.24 -6.72
C LEU A 103 -9.71 -8.27 -7.86
N SER A 104 -10.52 -7.24 -7.60
CA SER A 104 -10.87 -6.25 -8.63
C SER A 104 -9.67 -5.46 -9.14
N ARG A 105 -8.69 -5.12 -8.29
CA ARG A 105 -7.47 -4.45 -8.75
C ARG A 105 -6.62 -5.32 -9.67
N HIS A 106 -6.60 -6.64 -9.44
CA HIS A 106 -5.85 -7.59 -10.26
C HIS A 106 -6.56 -7.86 -11.59
N PHE A 107 -7.82 -8.29 -11.54
CA PHE A 107 -8.57 -8.73 -12.73
C PHE A 107 -9.25 -7.59 -13.50
N LYS A 108 -9.35 -6.39 -12.91
CA LYS A 108 -10.12 -5.25 -13.45
C LYS A 108 -11.62 -5.52 -13.61
N GLU A 109 -12.12 -6.52 -12.89
CA GLU A 109 -13.52 -6.96 -12.91
C GLU A 109 -14.21 -6.81 -11.54
N PRO A 110 -15.55 -6.77 -11.49
CA PRO A 110 -16.29 -6.83 -10.23
C PRO A 110 -16.02 -8.13 -9.46
N ALA A 111 -15.68 -8.02 -8.17
CA ALA A 111 -15.61 -9.15 -7.26
C ALA A 111 -16.77 -9.06 -6.24
N ALA A 112 -17.71 -10.01 -6.32
CA ALA A 112 -18.89 -10.07 -5.46
C ALA A 112 -18.65 -10.98 -4.24
N ALA A 113 -18.86 -10.44 -3.05
CA ALA A 113 -18.83 -11.17 -1.78
C ALA A 113 -19.60 -10.37 -0.71
N VAL A 114 -20.16 -11.06 0.27
CA VAL A 114 -20.93 -10.49 1.38
C VAL A 114 -20.39 -10.95 2.74
N SER A 115 -20.72 -10.19 3.78
CA SER A 115 -20.33 -10.45 5.17
C SER A 115 -21.55 -10.55 6.06
N SER A 116 -21.46 -11.25 7.19
CA SER A 116 -22.47 -11.19 8.25
C SER A 116 -22.39 -9.94 9.11
N SER A 117 -21.37 -9.08 8.91
CA SER A 117 -21.18 -7.82 9.63
C SER A 117 -21.17 -7.98 11.15
N MET A 118 -20.38 -8.94 11.66
CA MET A 118 -20.21 -9.10 13.11
C MET A 118 -19.63 -7.83 13.75
N THR A 119 -20.21 -7.45 14.87
CA THR A 119 -19.73 -6.39 15.77
C THR A 119 -19.09 -7.01 17.01
N GLU A 120 -18.52 -6.18 17.88
CA GLU A 120 -18.13 -6.57 19.24
C GLU A 120 -19.33 -7.05 20.06
#